data_AF-A0A967N2Y1-F1
#
_entry.id   AF-A0A967N2Y1-F1
#
_cell.length_a   1.000
_cell.length_b   1.000
_cell.length_c   1.000
_cell.angle_alpha   90.00
_cell.angle_beta   90.00
_cell.angle_gamma   90.00
#
_symmetry.space_group_name_H-M   'P 1'
#
loop_
_entity.id
_entity.type
_entity.pdbx_description
1 polymer ?
#
loop_
_entity_poly.entity_id
_entity_poly.type
_entity_poly.pdbx_seq_one_letter_code
_entity_poly.pdbx_strand_id
1 'polypeptide(L)'
;MGPGCPVCVTDVPEVDEAVALALDGVRVATYGDMLRVPGTGRSLADARSEGGRVEVVYSASQAVDLARETDEEIVFFASGFETTAVATAAVLLDDPPANFSVLSAHKYIPPVMEIVAEMPETRVEGFLAAGHAATITGSEIFRRFVERHGLPVVVAGFEPLDILAGLVRLVELVRDEDPRVENMYPRCVTPEGNRTAQEAMWTVFRTVGGR
;
A
#
# COMPACT_ATOMS: atom_id res chain seq x y z
N MET A 1 -16.57 1.37 5.24
CA MET A 1 -15.10 1.20 5.34
C MET A 1 -14.48 1.89 4.15
N GLY A 2 -13.39 2.65 4.35
CA GLY A 2 -12.67 3.28 3.24
C GLY A 2 -11.85 2.28 2.42
N PRO A 3 -11.23 2.72 1.32
CA PRO A 3 -10.34 1.93 0.46
C PRO A 3 -8.98 1.63 1.13
N GLY A 4 -9.00 0.91 2.25
CA GLY A 4 -7.81 0.53 3.03
C GLY A 4 -7.23 -0.83 2.68
N CYS A 5 -7.71 -1.46 1.61
CA CYS A 5 -7.23 -2.75 1.11
C CYS A 5 -6.52 -2.51 -0.23
N PRO A 6 -5.18 -2.58 -0.30
CA PRO A 6 -4.46 -2.26 -1.53
C PRO A 6 -4.79 -3.25 -2.66
N VAL A 7 -4.93 -4.54 -2.32
CA VAL A 7 -5.35 -5.60 -3.25
C VAL A 7 -6.70 -5.30 -3.91
N CYS A 8 -7.63 -4.75 -3.14
CA CYS A 8 -8.98 -4.45 -3.58
C CYS A 8 -9.05 -3.21 -4.50
N VAL A 9 -7.99 -2.40 -4.52
CA VAL A 9 -7.87 -1.17 -5.33
C VAL A 9 -6.75 -1.28 -6.37
N THR A 10 -6.20 -2.48 -6.59
CA THR A 10 -5.29 -2.74 -7.71
C THR A 10 -6.06 -2.59 -9.01
N ASP A 11 -5.46 -1.93 -9.99
CA ASP A 11 -6.12 -1.67 -11.26
C ASP A 11 -6.13 -2.95 -12.11
N VAL A 12 -7.26 -3.22 -12.77
CA VAL A 12 -7.44 -4.40 -13.63
C VAL A 12 -6.32 -4.54 -14.69
N PRO A 13 -5.87 -3.47 -15.37
CA PRO A 13 -4.76 -3.55 -16.30
C PRO A 13 -3.44 -4.01 -15.67
N GLU A 14 -3.15 -3.67 -14.41
CA GLU A 14 -1.93 -4.12 -13.72
C GLU A 14 -1.96 -5.64 -13.51
N VAL A 15 -3.15 -6.20 -13.21
CA VAL A 15 -3.35 -7.65 -13.12
C VAL A 15 -3.22 -8.32 -14.49
N ASP A 16 -3.79 -7.72 -15.53
CA ASP A 16 -3.69 -8.24 -16.91
C ASP A 16 -2.25 -8.27 -17.41
N GLU A 17 -1.44 -7.24 -17.09
CA GLU A 17 0.00 -7.20 -17.38
C GLU A 17 0.75 -8.34 -16.70
N ALA A 18 0.50 -8.57 -15.40
CA ALA A 18 1.10 -9.67 -14.65
C ALA A 18 0.70 -11.05 -15.21
N VAL A 19 -0.56 -11.22 -15.59
CA VAL A 19 -1.07 -12.44 -16.23
C VAL A 19 -0.41 -12.67 -17.59
N ALA A 20 -0.28 -11.63 -18.41
CA ALA A 20 0.36 -11.71 -19.71
C ALA A 20 1.82 -12.16 -19.59
N LEU A 21 2.58 -11.57 -18.66
CA LEU A 21 3.97 -11.98 -18.36
C LEU A 21 4.05 -13.44 -17.95
N ALA A 22 3.19 -13.88 -17.03
CA ALA A 22 3.18 -15.26 -16.54
C ALA A 22 2.91 -16.28 -17.65
N LEU A 23 1.99 -15.95 -18.58
CA LEU A 23 1.64 -16.80 -19.72
C LEU A 23 2.69 -16.78 -20.84
N ASP A 24 3.48 -15.71 -20.96
CA ASP A 24 4.61 -15.62 -21.89
C ASP A 24 5.87 -16.35 -21.37
N GLY A 25 5.79 -16.95 -20.18
CA GLY A 25 6.84 -17.78 -19.59
C GLY A 25 7.78 -17.05 -18.64
N VAL A 26 7.55 -15.76 -18.36
CA VAL A 26 8.26 -15.03 -17.30
C VAL A 26 7.79 -15.54 -15.94
N ARG A 27 8.71 -15.74 -14.99
CA ARG A 27 8.34 -16.17 -13.64
C ARG A 27 7.87 -14.95 -12.84
N VAL A 28 6.56 -14.87 -12.61
CA VAL A 28 5.94 -13.78 -11.86
C VAL A 28 5.86 -14.17 -10.39
N ALA A 29 6.58 -13.45 -9.53
CA ALA A 29 6.45 -13.55 -8.08
C ALA A 29 5.37 -12.57 -7.60
N THR A 30 4.49 -12.98 -6.70
CA THR A 30 3.41 -12.13 -6.17
C THR A 30 3.06 -12.48 -4.73
N TYR A 31 2.48 -11.55 -3.99
CA TYR A 31 1.83 -11.86 -2.72
C TYR A 31 0.62 -12.78 -2.92
N GLY A 32 0.31 -13.61 -1.93
CA GLY A 32 -0.73 -14.64 -2.04
C GLY A 32 -2.16 -14.09 -2.15
N ASP A 33 -2.41 -12.91 -1.60
CA ASP A 33 -3.69 -12.20 -1.69
C ASP A 33 -3.99 -11.68 -3.12
N MET A 34 -2.95 -11.34 -3.88
CA MET A 34 -3.05 -10.93 -5.28
C MET A 34 -3.39 -12.07 -6.24
N LEU A 35 -3.19 -13.33 -5.84
CA LEU A 35 -3.29 -14.49 -6.73
C LEU A 35 -4.69 -14.63 -7.37
N ARG A 36 -5.74 -14.26 -6.64
CA ARG A 36 -7.15 -14.40 -7.08
C ARG A 36 -7.80 -13.07 -7.46
N VAL A 37 -7.03 -11.99 -7.53
CA VAL A 37 -7.58 -10.71 -8.00
C VAL A 37 -7.96 -10.87 -9.47
N PRO A 38 -9.19 -10.52 -9.86
CA PRO A 38 -9.63 -10.68 -11.24
C PRO A 38 -8.98 -9.62 -12.14
N GLY A 39 -8.33 -10.07 -13.21
CA GLY A 39 -8.08 -9.25 -14.40
C GLY A 39 -9.32 -9.14 -15.29
N THR A 40 -9.16 -8.62 -16.50
CA THR A 40 -10.26 -8.48 -17.47
C THR A 40 -10.83 -9.85 -17.87
N GLY A 41 -9.97 -10.85 -18.02
CA GLY A 41 -10.37 -12.20 -18.40
C GLY A 41 -9.88 -13.31 -17.49
N ARG A 42 -8.78 -13.09 -16.76
CA ARG A 42 -8.09 -14.10 -15.95
C ARG A 42 -7.47 -13.48 -14.71
N SER A 43 -7.33 -14.28 -13.66
CA SER A 43 -6.47 -14.00 -12.52
C SER A 43 -5.10 -14.68 -12.68
N LEU A 44 -4.14 -14.35 -11.81
CA LEU A 44 -2.86 -15.08 -11.74
C LEU A 44 -3.06 -16.56 -11.35
N ALA A 45 -4.11 -16.89 -10.58
CA ALA A 45 -4.48 -18.27 -10.30
C ALA A 45 -4.87 -19.02 -11.58
N ASP A 46 -5.67 -18.38 -12.45
CA ASP A 46 -6.09 -18.96 -13.73
C ASP A 46 -4.88 -19.12 -14.65
N ALA A 47 -4.04 -18.09 -14.77
CA ALA A 47 -2.79 -18.15 -15.53
C ALA A 47 -1.91 -19.31 -15.08
N ARG A 48 -1.74 -19.51 -13.77
CA ARG A 48 -0.98 -20.65 -13.21
C ARG A 48 -1.60 -21.99 -13.59
N SER A 49 -2.92 -22.09 -13.59
CA SER A 49 -3.64 -23.32 -13.99
C SER A 49 -3.51 -23.63 -15.48
N GLU A 50 -3.30 -22.61 -16.31
CA GLU A 50 -3.06 -22.71 -17.75
C GLU A 50 -1.57 -22.96 -18.10
N GLY A 51 -0.70 -23.14 -17.10
CA GLY A 51 0.73 -23.41 -17.28
C GLY A 51 1.63 -22.17 -17.20
N GLY A 52 1.06 -21.00 -16.89
CA GLY A 52 1.83 -19.79 -16.59
C GLY A 52 2.68 -19.94 -15.32
N ARG A 53 3.82 -19.25 -15.28
CA ARG A 53 4.78 -19.35 -14.17
C ARG A 53 4.49 -18.30 -13.10
N VAL A 54 3.75 -18.70 -12.06
CA VAL A 54 3.41 -17.83 -10.92
C VAL A 54 3.91 -18.43 -9.61
N GLU A 55 4.71 -17.66 -8.87
CA GLU A 55 5.27 -18.02 -7.58
C GLU A 55 4.69 -17.13 -6.47
N VAL A 56 4.31 -17.72 -5.33
CA VAL A 56 3.77 -16.98 -4.20
C VAL A 56 4.89 -16.66 -3.21
N VAL A 57 5.08 -15.38 -2.93
CA VAL A 57 6.07 -14.88 -1.97
C VAL A 57 5.40 -14.18 -0.80
N TYR A 58 6.14 -14.06 0.31
CA TYR A 58 5.72 -13.41 1.55
C TYR A 58 6.44 -12.08 1.79
N SER A 59 7.46 -11.77 0.99
CA SER A 59 8.21 -10.51 1.07
C SER A 59 8.86 -10.17 -0.27
N ALA A 60 9.21 -8.89 -0.44
CA ALA A 60 10.02 -8.46 -1.60
C ALA A 60 11.41 -9.12 -1.60
N SER A 61 11.99 -9.38 -0.42
CA SER A 61 13.29 -10.05 -0.30
C SER A 61 13.24 -11.49 -0.81
N GLN A 62 12.15 -12.21 -0.56
CA GLN A 62 11.98 -13.57 -1.07
C GLN A 62 11.90 -13.58 -2.60
N ALA A 63 11.30 -12.55 -3.22
CA ALA A 63 11.30 -12.42 -4.67
C ALA A 63 12.71 -12.18 -5.24
N VAL A 64 13.57 -11.45 -4.51
CA VAL A 64 14.99 -11.29 -4.86
C VAL A 64 15.76 -12.59 -4.67
N ASP A 65 15.49 -13.35 -3.60
CA ASP A 65 16.15 -14.64 -3.37
C ASP A 65 15.82 -15.64 -4.49
N LEU A 66 14.59 -15.65 -4.99
CA LEU A 66 14.22 -16.43 -6.19
C LEU A 66 15.06 -16.04 -7.42
N ALA A 67 15.35 -14.74 -7.60
CA ALA A 67 16.18 -14.27 -8.70
C ALA A 67 17.67 -14.63 -8.53
N ARG A 68 18.15 -14.80 -7.30
CA ARG A 68 19.54 -15.25 -7.01
C ARG A 68 19.76 -16.73 -7.31
N GLU A 69 18.69 -17.53 -7.31
CA GLU A 69 18.75 -18.97 -7.52
C GLU A 69 18.70 -19.40 -9.00
N THR A 70 18.53 -18.45 -9.93
CA THR A 70 18.34 -18.74 -11.35
C THR A 70 18.81 -17.61 -12.26
N ASP A 71 19.10 -17.93 -13.52
CA ASP A 71 19.36 -16.93 -14.57
C ASP A 71 18.07 -16.52 -15.32
N GLU A 72 16.91 -17.13 -15.00
CA GLU A 72 15.62 -16.77 -15.59
C GLU A 72 15.12 -15.40 -15.12
N GLU A 73 14.39 -14.68 -15.98
CA GLU A 73 13.76 -13.41 -15.59
C GLU A 73 12.69 -13.62 -14.50
N ILE A 74 12.83 -12.88 -13.41
CA ILE A 74 11.87 -12.80 -12.31
C ILE A 74 11.24 -11.42 -12.30
N VAL A 75 9.92 -11.37 -12.44
CA VAL A 75 9.15 -10.13 -12.25
C VAL A 75 8.36 -10.23 -10.97
N PHE A 76 8.65 -9.33 -10.03
CA PHE A 76 7.86 -9.20 -8.81
C PHE A 76 6.67 -8.24 -9.06
N PHE A 77 5.46 -8.79 -9.06
CA PHE A 77 4.23 -8.02 -9.06
C PHE A 77 3.97 -7.46 -7.66
N ALA A 78 4.45 -6.23 -7.45
CA ALA A 78 4.49 -5.60 -6.14
C ALA A 78 3.26 -4.71 -5.95
N SER A 79 2.36 -5.11 -5.06
CA SER A 79 1.19 -4.32 -4.66
C SER A 79 1.29 -3.90 -3.20
N GLY A 80 0.49 -2.89 -2.84
CA GLY A 80 0.37 -2.42 -1.47
C GLY A 80 0.46 -0.89 -1.35
N PHE A 81 0.55 -0.41 -0.11
CA PHE A 81 0.68 1.02 0.19
C PHE A 81 2.13 1.37 0.56
N GLU A 82 2.34 2.46 1.29
CA GLU A 82 3.68 2.96 1.63
C GLU A 82 4.52 1.91 2.38
N THR A 83 3.89 1.07 3.21
CA THR A 83 4.58 0.03 3.99
C THR A 83 5.24 -1.04 3.10
N THR A 84 4.59 -1.46 2.02
CA THR A 84 5.16 -2.43 1.07
C THR A 84 6.04 -1.73 0.03
N ALA A 85 5.72 -0.49 -0.34
CA ALA A 85 6.55 0.31 -1.24
C ALA A 85 7.95 0.53 -0.66
N VAL A 86 8.06 0.83 0.64
CA VAL A 86 9.36 0.93 1.33
C VAL A 86 10.13 -0.38 1.28
N ALA A 87 9.48 -1.52 1.51
CA ALA A 87 10.15 -2.82 1.44
C ALA A 87 10.65 -3.13 0.03
N THR A 88 9.87 -2.77 -0.99
CA THR A 88 10.26 -2.91 -2.40
C THR A 88 11.41 -1.96 -2.76
N ALA A 89 11.38 -0.71 -2.29
CA ALA A 89 12.47 0.23 -2.49
C ALA A 89 13.78 -0.27 -1.84
N ALA A 90 13.70 -0.81 -0.62
CA ALA A 90 14.86 -1.33 0.08
C ALA A 90 15.57 -2.43 -0.72
N VAL A 91 14.82 -3.38 -1.29
CA VAL A 91 15.45 -4.45 -2.09
C VAL A 91 15.96 -3.98 -3.45
N LEU A 92 15.35 -2.94 -4.03
CA LEU A 92 15.83 -2.34 -5.28
C LEU A 92 17.11 -1.53 -5.11
N LEU A 93 17.32 -0.95 -3.91
CA LEU A 93 18.53 -0.21 -3.57
C LEU A 93 19.68 -1.11 -3.09
N ASP A 94 19.40 -2.37 -2.75
CA ASP A 94 20.36 -3.36 -2.26
C ASP A 94 20.91 -4.27 -3.38
N ASP A 95 21.19 -3.67 -4.55
CA ASP A 95 21.83 -4.32 -5.72
C ASP A 95 21.21 -5.69 -6.07
N PRO A 96 19.92 -5.74 -6.45
CA PRO A 96 19.27 -6.99 -6.80
C PRO A 96 19.90 -7.60 -8.07
N PRO A 97 19.79 -8.93 -8.27
CA PRO A 97 20.26 -9.58 -9.48
C PRO A 97 19.72 -8.92 -10.76
N ALA A 98 20.52 -8.93 -11.84
CA ALA A 98 20.16 -8.26 -13.10
C ALA A 98 18.90 -8.83 -13.78
N ASN A 99 18.51 -10.06 -13.44
CA ASN A 99 17.28 -10.73 -13.90
C ASN A 99 16.06 -10.43 -13.01
N PHE A 100 16.17 -9.54 -12.02
CA PHE A 100 15.06 -9.11 -11.18
C PHE A 100 14.44 -7.80 -11.67
N SER A 101 13.13 -7.78 -11.83
CA SER A 101 12.36 -6.58 -12.17
C SER A 101 11.11 -6.47 -11.32
N VAL A 102 10.57 -5.25 -11.18
CA VAL A 102 9.36 -4.98 -10.41
C VAL A 102 8.27 -4.43 -11.31
N LEU A 103 7.12 -5.10 -11.35
CA LEU A 103 5.87 -4.55 -11.85
C LEU A 103 5.15 -3.88 -10.68
N SER A 104 5.26 -2.56 -10.57
CA SER A 104 4.77 -1.81 -9.42
C SER A 104 3.29 -1.43 -9.56
N ALA A 105 2.45 -2.00 -8.70
CA ALA A 105 1.04 -1.64 -8.47
C ALA A 105 0.83 -0.98 -7.09
N HIS A 106 1.86 -0.32 -6.56
CA HIS A 106 1.76 0.42 -5.30
C HIS A 106 0.80 1.60 -5.41
N LYS A 107 0.01 1.83 -4.36
CA LYS A 107 -0.90 2.96 -4.23
C LYS A 107 -0.46 3.87 -3.08
N TYR A 108 -0.88 5.13 -3.12
CA TYR A 108 -0.52 6.14 -2.13
C TYR A 108 -1.78 6.63 -1.41
N ILE A 109 -1.78 6.60 -0.07
CA ILE A 109 -3.01 6.80 0.73
C ILE A 109 -3.53 8.24 0.70
N PRO A 110 -2.71 9.29 0.84
CA PRO A 110 -3.25 10.65 0.96
C PRO A 110 -4.17 11.08 -0.21
N PRO A 111 -3.82 10.85 -1.49
CA PRO A 111 -4.74 11.14 -2.61
C PRO A 111 -6.06 10.39 -2.53
N VAL A 112 -6.06 9.17 -2.00
CA VAL A 112 -7.26 8.36 -1.85
C VAL A 112 -8.18 8.95 -0.78
N MET A 113 -7.61 9.49 0.31
CA MET A 113 -8.38 10.21 1.33
C MET A 113 -9.07 11.46 0.76
N GLU A 114 -8.37 12.22 -0.08
CA GLU A 114 -8.94 13.40 -0.76
C GLU A 114 -10.17 13.02 -1.59
N ILE A 115 -10.07 11.95 -2.39
CA ILE A 115 -11.19 11.44 -3.19
C ILE A 115 -12.39 11.09 -2.31
N VAL A 116 -12.16 10.36 -1.21
CA VAL A 116 -13.24 9.96 -0.29
C VAL A 116 -13.88 11.17 0.38
N ALA A 117 -13.11 12.20 0.74
CA ALA A 117 -13.65 13.42 1.36
C ALA A 117 -14.53 14.24 0.39
N GLU A 118 -14.24 14.19 -0.91
CA GLU A 118 -14.95 14.94 -1.94
C GLU A 118 -16.14 14.17 -2.55
N MET A 119 -16.31 12.88 -2.24
CA MET A 119 -17.38 12.06 -2.79
C MET A 119 -18.76 12.51 -2.27
N PRO A 120 -19.67 12.98 -3.14
CA PRO A 120 -20.93 13.64 -2.74
C PRO A 120 -21.92 12.73 -1.99
N GLU A 121 -21.76 11.41 -2.13
CA GLU A 121 -22.63 10.39 -1.54
C GLU A 121 -22.12 9.90 -0.18
N THR A 122 -20.94 10.35 0.25
CA THR A 122 -20.34 9.92 1.51
C THR A 122 -20.61 10.94 2.62
N ARG A 123 -20.93 10.43 3.82
CA ARG A 123 -21.09 11.23 5.05
C ARG A 123 -19.91 10.98 5.98
N VAL A 124 -18.70 11.20 5.48
CA VAL A 124 -17.49 11.00 6.29
C VAL A 124 -17.24 12.25 7.13
N GLU A 125 -17.29 12.08 8.44
CA GLU A 125 -17.07 13.17 9.42
C GLU A 125 -15.66 13.14 10.01
N GLY A 126 -14.86 12.13 9.69
CA GLY A 126 -13.49 11.98 10.17
C GLY A 126 -12.88 10.63 9.79
N PHE A 127 -11.57 10.50 9.94
CA PHE A 127 -10.81 9.31 9.53
C PHE A 127 -10.06 8.67 10.70
N LEU A 128 -10.14 7.35 10.77
CA LEU A 128 -9.26 6.53 11.60
C LEU A 128 -8.13 5.99 10.72
N ALA A 129 -6.94 6.57 10.82
CA ALA A 129 -5.78 6.21 10.01
C ALA A 129 -5.02 5.02 10.61
N ALA A 130 -4.55 4.14 9.72
CA ALA A 130 -3.83 2.92 10.09
C ALA A 130 -2.44 3.23 10.65
N GLY A 131 -2.19 2.82 11.89
CA GLY A 131 -0.94 3.07 12.61
C GLY A 131 0.31 2.55 11.91
N HIS A 132 0.26 1.37 11.28
CA HIS A 132 1.43 0.79 10.61
C HIS A 132 1.90 1.61 9.40
N ALA A 133 0.96 2.16 8.62
CA ALA A 133 1.30 3.07 7.54
C ALA A 133 1.87 4.38 8.10
N ALA A 134 1.24 4.91 9.15
CA ALA A 134 1.71 6.11 9.82
C ALA A 134 3.09 5.93 10.50
N THR A 135 3.51 4.72 10.87
CA THR A 135 4.89 4.47 11.32
C THR A 135 5.91 4.81 10.25
N ILE A 136 5.56 4.59 8.97
CA ILE A 136 6.40 4.93 7.83
C ILE A 136 6.28 6.42 7.52
N THR A 137 5.06 6.90 7.27
CA THR A 137 4.81 8.25 6.74
C THR A 137 4.84 9.36 7.78
N GLY A 138 4.69 9.01 9.06
CA GLY A 138 4.41 9.93 10.15
C GLY A 138 2.94 10.33 10.21
N SER A 139 2.53 10.95 11.32
CA SER A 139 1.19 11.51 11.45
C SER A 139 1.04 12.85 10.72
N GLU A 140 2.12 13.61 10.54
CA GLU A 140 2.08 14.95 9.91
C GLU A 140 1.68 14.93 8.44
N ILE A 141 1.77 13.77 7.78
CA ILE A 141 1.27 13.59 6.41
C ILE A 141 -0.20 13.99 6.27
N PHE A 142 -0.99 13.84 7.33
CA PHE A 142 -2.42 14.15 7.34
C PHE A 142 -2.74 15.62 7.63
N ARG A 143 -1.77 16.44 8.05
CA ARG A 143 -2.04 17.83 8.45
C ARG A 143 -2.66 18.64 7.32
N ARG A 144 -2.11 18.52 6.10
CA ARG A 144 -2.63 19.23 4.92
C ARG A 144 -4.05 18.81 4.56
N PHE A 145 -4.38 17.54 4.76
CA PHE A 145 -5.72 17.01 4.53
C PHE A 145 -6.71 17.64 5.52
N VAL A 146 -6.38 17.66 6.82
CA VAL A 146 -7.24 18.27 7.84
C VAL A 146 -7.41 19.77 7.61
N GLU A 147 -6.32 20.50 7.31
CA GLU A 147 -6.36 21.95 7.00
C GLU A 147 -7.30 22.27 5.82
N ARG A 148 -7.39 21.38 4.83
CA ARG A 148 -8.18 21.57 3.62
C ARG A 148 -9.65 21.21 3.81
N HIS A 149 -9.92 20.05 4.40
CA HIS A 149 -11.26 19.46 4.45
C HIS A 149 -11.99 19.72 5.77
N GLY A 150 -11.28 20.16 6.82
CA GLY A 150 -11.88 20.33 8.15
C GLY A 150 -12.36 19.01 8.77
N LEU A 151 -11.82 17.87 8.32
CA LEU A 151 -12.15 16.54 8.82
C LEU A 151 -11.02 16.04 9.72
N PRO A 152 -11.26 15.71 11.01
CA PRO A 152 -10.22 15.18 11.89
C PRO A 152 -9.68 13.83 11.41
N VAL A 153 -8.39 13.59 11.70
CA VAL A 153 -7.71 12.33 11.41
C VAL A 153 -7.07 11.82 12.70
N VAL A 154 -7.49 10.65 13.17
CA VAL A 154 -6.92 9.98 14.34
C VAL A 154 -6.09 8.78 13.89
N VAL A 155 -4.81 8.77 14.20
CA VAL A 155 -3.93 7.61 13.97
C VAL A 155 -4.06 6.65 15.15
N ALA A 156 -4.38 5.39 14.88
CA ALA A 156 -4.54 4.36 15.92
C ALA A 156 -3.77 3.08 15.59
N GLY A 157 -3.41 2.34 16.64
CA GLY A 157 -2.86 0.99 16.53
C GLY A 157 -3.93 -0.06 16.20
N PHE A 158 -3.56 -1.33 16.27
CA PHE A 158 -4.41 -2.46 15.88
C PHE A 158 -4.87 -3.32 17.05
N GLU A 159 -4.46 -2.99 18.29
CA GLU A 159 -5.05 -3.65 19.45
C GLU A 159 -6.49 -3.16 19.63
N PRO A 160 -7.41 -4.01 20.15
CA PRO A 160 -8.80 -3.61 20.34
C PRO A 160 -8.98 -2.31 21.12
N LEU A 161 -8.12 -2.07 22.12
CA LEU A 161 -8.14 -0.85 22.93
C LEU A 161 -7.60 0.38 22.17
N ASP A 162 -6.63 0.20 21.27
CA ASP A 162 -6.16 1.31 20.42
C ASP A 162 -7.28 1.79 19.49
N ILE A 163 -7.99 0.85 18.88
CA ILE A 163 -9.11 1.15 17.97
C ILE A 163 -10.23 1.85 18.74
N LEU A 164 -10.61 1.34 19.92
CA LEU A 164 -11.63 1.97 20.76
C LEU A 164 -11.21 3.37 21.20
N ALA A 165 -9.98 3.55 21.69
CA ALA A 165 -9.47 4.85 22.09
C ALA A 165 -9.41 5.84 20.92
N GLY A 166 -8.97 5.38 19.75
CA GLY A 166 -8.95 6.17 18.52
C GLY A 166 -10.34 6.61 18.07
N LEU A 167 -11.33 5.71 18.12
CA LEU A 167 -12.73 6.04 17.79
C LEU A 167 -13.35 7.01 18.78
N VAL A 168 -13.16 6.80 20.09
CA VAL A 168 -13.63 7.72 21.12
C VAL A 168 -13.06 9.11 20.85
N ARG A 169 -11.74 9.20 20.62
CA ARG A 169 -11.08 10.47 20.36
C ARG A 169 -11.59 11.14 19.08
N LEU A 170 -11.81 10.36 18.02
CA LEU A 170 -12.35 10.88 16.76
C LEU A 170 -13.74 11.49 16.96
N VAL A 171 -14.62 10.80 17.70
CA VAL A 171 -15.97 11.30 18.01
C VAL A 171 -15.93 12.56 18.86
N GLU A 172 -14.99 12.67 19.81
CA GLU A 172 -14.80 13.90 20.59
C GLU A 172 -14.39 15.08 19.68
N LEU A 173 -13.44 14.88 18.76
CA LEU A 173 -13.00 15.94 17.83
C LEU A 173 -14.15 16.40 16.92
N VAL A 174 -14.99 15.47 16.44
CA VAL A 174 -16.17 15.79 15.64
C VAL A 174 -17.21 16.55 16.47
N ARG A 175 -17.53 16.08 17.67
CA ARG A 175 -18.49 16.72 18.59
C ARG A 175 -18.08 18.14 18.96
N ASP A 176 -16.78 18.34 19.21
CA ASP A 176 -16.23 19.61 19.69
C ASP A 176 -15.87 20.58 18.55
N GLU A 177 -16.12 20.20 17.29
CA GLU A 177 -15.77 20.97 16.09
C GLU A 177 -14.28 21.39 16.05
N ASP A 178 -13.38 20.52 16.53
CA ASP A 178 -11.92 20.73 16.60
C ASP A 178 -11.17 19.81 15.62
N PRO A 179 -11.22 20.08 14.30
CA PRO A 179 -10.57 19.22 13.32
C PRO A 179 -9.04 19.34 13.41
N ARG A 180 -8.40 18.26 13.84
CA ARG A 180 -6.93 18.15 13.89
C ARG A 180 -6.46 16.73 13.63
N VAL A 181 -5.16 16.59 13.39
CA VAL A 181 -4.50 15.29 13.43
C VAL A 181 -4.21 14.94 14.89
N GLU A 182 -4.61 13.75 15.33
CA GLU A 182 -4.29 13.24 16.67
C GLU A 182 -3.61 11.88 16.55
N ASN A 183 -2.44 11.75 17.19
CA ASN A 183 -1.72 10.48 17.22
C ASN A 183 -2.05 9.72 18.51
N MET A 184 -2.98 8.78 18.41
CA MET A 184 -3.36 7.85 19.49
C MET A 184 -2.48 6.59 19.50
N TYR A 185 -1.39 6.56 18.73
CA TYR A 185 -0.41 5.47 18.70
C TYR A 185 1.05 5.94 18.88
N PRO A 186 1.35 6.77 19.90
CA PRO A 186 2.66 7.41 20.07
C PRO A 186 3.80 6.43 20.37
N ARG A 187 3.48 5.19 20.77
CA ARG A 187 4.48 4.14 21.00
C ARG A 187 5.14 3.62 19.72
N CYS A 188 4.54 3.89 18.55
CA CYS A 188 5.07 3.44 17.25
C CYS A 188 5.15 4.57 16.21
N VAL A 189 4.32 5.60 16.33
CA VAL A 189 4.22 6.67 15.33
C VAL A 189 4.80 7.97 15.88
N THR A 190 5.73 8.56 15.13
CA THR A 190 6.23 9.92 15.34
C THR A 190 5.56 10.90 14.36
N PRO A 191 5.62 12.22 14.61
CA PRO A 191 5.14 13.21 13.64
C PRO A 191 5.76 13.04 12.25
N GLU A 192 7.07 12.82 12.19
CA GLU A 192 7.85 12.71 10.94
C GLU A 192 7.84 11.32 10.32
N GLY A 193 7.46 10.29 11.09
CA GLY A 193 7.59 8.90 10.68
C GLY A 193 9.04 8.44 10.54
N ASN A 194 9.24 7.41 9.72
CA ASN A 194 10.56 6.88 9.41
C ASN A 194 11.16 7.59 8.19
N ARG A 195 12.01 8.60 8.44
CA ARG A 195 12.64 9.40 7.38
C ARG A 195 13.50 8.56 6.43
N THR A 196 14.31 7.64 6.96
CA THR A 196 15.17 6.77 6.14
C THR A 196 14.34 5.89 5.19
N ALA A 197 13.22 5.34 5.67
CA ALA A 197 12.31 4.58 4.84
C ALA A 197 11.68 5.43 3.73
N GLN A 198 11.23 6.65 4.07
CA GLN A 198 10.66 7.58 3.10
C GLN A 198 11.68 8.01 2.05
N GLU A 199 12.93 8.30 2.44
CA GLU A 199 14.02 8.64 1.53
C GLU A 199 14.31 7.51 0.55
N ALA A 200 14.38 6.26 1.03
CA ALA A 200 14.54 5.09 0.18
C ALA A 200 13.38 4.96 -0.82
N MET A 201 12.14 5.07 -0.34
CA MET A 201 10.94 5.00 -1.19
C MET A 201 10.96 6.05 -2.29
N TRP A 202 11.26 7.32 -1.97
CA TRP A 202 11.27 8.41 -2.95
C TRP A 202 12.50 8.44 -3.86
N THR A 203 13.56 7.71 -3.51
CA THR A 203 14.69 7.47 -4.41
C THR A 203 14.29 6.55 -5.56
N VAL A 204 13.42 5.57 -5.29
CA VAL A 204 13.00 4.53 -6.24
C VAL A 204 11.72 4.89 -6.98
N PHE A 205 10.75 5.50 -6.29
CA PHE A 205 9.40 5.73 -6.79
C PHE A 205 9.12 7.22 -7.02
N ARG A 206 8.18 7.48 -7.94
CA ARG A 206 7.57 8.80 -8.16
C ARG A 206 6.05 8.64 -8.22
N THR A 207 5.33 9.66 -7.75
CA THR A 207 3.87 9.67 -7.88
C THR A 207 3.45 9.88 -9.33
N VAL A 208 2.41 9.16 -9.74
CA VAL A 208 1.71 9.33 -11.01
C VAL A 208 0.22 9.32 -10.74
N GLY A 209 -0.58 9.96 -11.59
CA GLY A 209 -2.04 9.86 -11.48
C GLY A 209 -2.48 8.42 -11.71
N GLY A 210 -3.43 7.93 -10.91
CA GLY A 210 -4.13 6.68 -11.20
C GLY A 210 -4.85 6.78 -12.55
N ARG A 211 -4.96 5.65 -13.26
CA ARG A 211 -5.63 5.56 -14.56
C ARG A 211 -7.08 5.11 -14.41
#